data_AF-A0A920FZD4-F1
#
_entry.id   AF-A0A920FZD4-F1
#
_cell.length_a   1.000
_cell.length_b   1.000
_cell.length_c   1.000
_cell.angle_alpha   90.00
_cell.angle_beta   90.00
_cell.angle_gamma   90.00
#
_symmetry.space_group_name_H-M   'P 1'
#
loop_
_entity.id
_entity.type
_entity.pdbx_description
1 polymer ?
#
loop_
_entity_poly.entity_id
_entity_poly.type
_entity_poly.pdbx_seq_one_letter_code
_entity_poly.pdbx_strand_id
1 'polypeptide(L)'
;MYARCRDLSEQVKNAGAIFIGKYTPEAAGDYVVGTNHVLPTMQTARFSSGLSVQTFMKRTSVVECGKSNFNEIAPSAITIAEQEGLNHMLTH
;
A
#
# COMPACT_ATOMS: atom_id res chain seq x y z
N MET A 1 -22.00 5.82 -22.45
CA MET A 1 -21.75 4.47 -21.87
C MET A 1 -20.37 4.37 -21.23
N TYR A 2 -19.28 4.62 -21.97
CA TYR A 2 -17.91 4.54 -21.44
C TYR A 2 -17.59 5.49 -20.27
N ALA A 3 -18.07 6.75 -20.32
CA ALA A 3 -17.92 7.69 -19.21
C ALA A 3 -18.52 7.12 -17.90
N ARG A 4 -19.76 6.63 -17.97
CA ARG A 4 -20.44 6.00 -16.83
C ARG A 4 -19.70 4.78 -16.26
N CYS A 5 -19.08 3.93 -17.09
CA CYS A 5 -18.30 2.78 -16.60
C CYS A 5 -17.03 3.24 -15.86
N ARG A 6 -16.40 4.32 -16.32
CA ARG A 6 -15.25 4.93 -15.65
C ARG A 6 -15.66 5.55 -14.31
N ASP A 7 -16.75 6.31 -14.28
CA ASP A 7 -17.27 6.91 -13.04
C ASP A 7 -17.65 5.87 -11.99
N LEU A 8 -18.16 4.71 -12.42
CA LEU A 8 -18.45 3.59 -11.52
C LEU A 8 -17.18 2.89 -11.02
N SER A 9 -16.12 2.81 -11.84
CA SER A 9 -14.87 2.19 -11.42
C SER A 9 -14.20 2.92 -10.26
N GLU A 10 -14.38 4.24 -10.15
CA GLU A 10 -13.87 5.06 -9.05
C GLU A 10 -14.54 4.76 -7.71
N GLN A 11 -15.71 4.12 -7.72
CA GLN A 11 -16.43 3.70 -6.52
C GLN A 11 -16.03 2.29 -6.04
N VAL A 12 -15.24 1.56 -6.83
CA VAL A 12 -14.79 0.20 -6.49
C VAL A 12 -13.73 0.27 -5.41
N LYS A 13 -14.01 -0.32 -4.25
CA LYS A 13 -13.08 -0.35 -3.11
C LYS A 13 -12.06 -1.49 -3.18
N ASN A 14 -12.49 -2.66 -3.69
CA ASN A 14 -11.67 -3.88 -3.68
C ASN A 14 -11.84 -4.63 -5.01
N ALA A 15 -10.77 -4.71 -5.80
CA ALA A 15 -10.70 -5.50 -7.02
C ALA A 15 -9.23 -5.85 -7.33
N GLY A 16 -8.97 -7.07 -7.81
CA GLY A 16 -7.63 -7.47 -8.26
C GLY A 16 -7.23 -6.77 -9.56
N ALA A 17 -8.18 -6.64 -10.48
CA ALA A 17 -8.08 -5.86 -11.71
C ALA A 17 -9.47 -5.35 -12.11
N ILE A 18 -9.52 -4.25 -12.87
CA ILE A 18 -10.78 -3.67 -13.37
C ILE A 18 -10.66 -3.51 -14.88
N PHE A 19 -11.59 -4.10 -15.62
CA PHE A 19 -11.67 -4.06 -17.08
C PHE A 19 -12.84 -3.14 -17.50
N ILE A 20 -12.56 -2.05 -18.21
CA ILE A 20 -13.56 -1.00 -18.48
C ILE A 20 -13.89 -0.92 -19.97
N GLY A 21 -15.15 -1.23 -20.31
CA GLY A 21 -15.72 -0.99 -21.63
C GLY A 21 -15.65 -2.19 -22.59
N LYS A 22 -16.34 -2.07 -23.74
CA LYS A 22 -16.63 -3.20 -24.64
C LYS A 22 -15.38 -3.83 -25.28
N TYR A 23 -14.29 -3.06 -25.39
CA TYR A 23 -13.07 -3.48 -26.09
C TYR A 23 -11.92 -3.85 -25.13
N THR A 24 -12.23 -4.09 -23.86
CA THR A 24 -11.24 -4.46 -22.84
C THR A 24 -11.61 -5.80 -22.22
N PRO A 25 -11.57 -6.91 -22.98
CA PRO A 25 -11.90 -8.23 -22.44
C PRO A 25 -10.84 -8.68 -21.44
N GLU A 26 -11.24 -9.47 -20.44
CA GLU A 26 -10.34 -10.05 -19.43
C GLU A 26 -9.17 -10.82 -20.05
N ALA A 27 -9.45 -11.61 -21.09
CA ALA A 27 -8.42 -12.34 -21.83
C ALA A 27 -7.30 -11.44 -22.38
N ALA A 28 -7.59 -10.16 -22.68
CA ALA A 28 -6.52 -9.24 -23.08
C ALA A 28 -5.57 -8.94 -21.89
N GLY A 29 -6.11 -8.80 -20.67
CA GLY A 29 -5.34 -8.67 -19.44
C GLY A 29 -4.53 -9.91 -19.07
N ASP A 30 -5.05 -11.08 -19.38
CA ASP A 30 -4.40 -12.35 -19.07
C ASP A 30 -3.15 -12.61 -19.91
N TYR A 31 -3.10 -12.07 -21.14
CA TYR A 31 -2.11 -12.46 -22.13
C TYR A 31 -1.29 -11.32 -22.74
N VAL A 32 -1.86 -10.12 -22.94
CA VAL A 32 -1.25 -9.13 -23.86
C VAL A 32 -1.21 -7.68 -23.35
N VAL A 33 -2.07 -7.29 -22.41
CA VAL A 33 -2.15 -5.89 -21.94
C VAL A 33 -1.09 -5.56 -20.88
N GLY A 34 -0.30 -6.54 -20.44
CA GLY A 34 0.84 -6.36 -19.54
C GLY A 34 0.47 -6.23 -18.05
N THR A 35 -0.81 -6.38 -17.72
CA THR A 35 -1.26 -6.61 -16.34
C THR A 35 -0.84 -8.00 -15.87
N ASN A 36 -0.63 -8.16 -14.56
CA ASN A 36 -0.34 -9.48 -14.00
C ASN A 36 -1.66 -10.21 -13.68
N HIS A 37 -1.88 -11.40 -14.25
CA HIS A 37 -3.08 -12.20 -13.99
C HIS A 37 -3.03 -12.97 -12.66
N VAL A 38 -1.89 -12.95 -11.96
CA VAL A 38 -1.78 -13.51 -10.61
C VAL A 38 -2.41 -12.51 -9.64
N LEU A 39 -3.72 -12.65 -9.49
CA LEU A 39 -4.58 -11.74 -8.74
C LEU A 39 -5.11 -12.37 -7.44
N PRO A 40 -5.45 -11.58 -6.42
CA PRO A 40 -6.01 -12.08 -5.17
C PRO A 40 -7.41 -12.71 -5.38
N THR A 41 -7.60 -13.96 -4.94
CA THR A 41 -8.88 -14.68 -5.01
C THR A 41 -9.53 -14.82 -3.62
N MET A 42 -10.69 -15.47 -3.48
CA MET A 42 -11.35 -15.68 -2.19
C MET A 42 -11.56 -14.38 -1.38
N GLN A 43 -11.90 -13.28 -2.06
CA GLN A 43 -12.12 -11.93 -1.48
C GLN A 43 -10.89 -11.30 -0.81
N THR A 44 -9.68 -11.81 -1.08
CA THR A 44 -8.43 -11.28 -0.49
C THR A 44 -8.00 -9.94 -1.08
N ALA A 45 -8.61 -9.49 -2.18
CA ALA A 45 -8.42 -8.14 -2.75
C ALA A 45 -8.78 -7.00 -1.77
N ARG A 46 -9.37 -7.30 -0.61
CA ARG A 46 -9.59 -6.35 0.49
C ARG A 46 -8.31 -5.96 1.25
N PHE A 47 -7.27 -6.76 1.17
CA PHE A 47 -6.02 -6.57 1.93
C PHE A 47 -4.76 -7.05 1.19
N SER A 48 -4.90 -7.47 -0.06
CA SER A 48 -3.79 -7.93 -0.90
C SER A 48 -3.91 -7.35 -2.30
N SER A 49 -2.75 -7.14 -2.94
CA SER A 49 -2.65 -6.64 -4.32
C SER A 49 -2.29 -7.78 -5.27
N GLY A 50 -2.54 -7.56 -6.57
CA GLY A 50 -1.98 -8.43 -7.61
C GLY A 50 -0.46 -8.47 -7.57
N LEU A 51 0.11 -9.55 -8.11
CA LEU A 51 1.56 -9.74 -8.16
C LEU A 51 2.22 -8.59 -8.94
N SER A 52 3.23 -7.97 -8.34
CA SER A 52 3.95 -6.86 -8.94
C SER A 52 5.45 -6.99 -8.68
N VAL A 53 6.26 -6.14 -9.31
CA VAL A 53 7.71 -6.09 -9.04
C VAL A 53 7.99 -5.86 -7.55
N GLN A 54 7.15 -5.07 -6.87
CA GLN A 54 7.29 -4.82 -5.42
C GLN A 54 7.19 -6.09 -4.58
N THR A 55 6.45 -7.11 -5.03
CA THR A 55 6.36 -8.40 -4.34
C THR A 55 7.72 -9.11 -4.24
N PHE A 56 8.62 -8.86 -5.18
CA PHE A 56 9.97 -9.42 -5.20
C PHE A 56 11.03 -8.51 -4.57
N MET A 57 10.63 -7.34 -4.10
CA MET A 57 11.51 -6.37 -3.45
C MET A 57 11.36 -6.43 -1.93
N LYS A 58 12.46 -6.27 -1.20
CA LYS A 58 12.42 -5.98 0.24
C LYS A 58 12.43 -4.48 0.45
N ARG A 59 11.43 -3.95 1.15
CA ARG A 59 11.34 -2.53 1.50
C ARG A 59 11.96 -2.31 2.88
N THR A 60 13.06 -1.57 2.94
CA THR A 60 13.75 -1.24 4.18
C THR A 60 13.71 0.26 4.38
N SER A 61 13.26 0.70 5.55
CA SER A 61 13.37 2.10 5.98
C SER A 61 14.73 2.32 6.63
N VAL A 62 15.46 3.33 6.18
CA VAL A 62 16.71 3.80 6.82
C VAL A 62 16.41 5.16 7.43
N VAL A 63 16.68 5.29 8.72
CA VAL A 63 16.42 6.52 9.48
C VAL A 63 17.73 6.98 10.11
N GLU A 64 18.09 8.23 9.86
CA GLU A 64 19.23 8.90 10.47
C GLU A 64 18.73 10.19 11.11
N CYS A 65 19.15 10.46 12.35
CA CYS A 65 18.73 11.62 13.10
C CYS A 65 19.94 12.39 13.60
N GLY A 66 20.05 13.64 13.16
CA GLY A 66 21.04 14.57 13.69
C GLY A 66 20.68 15.05 15.10
N LYS A 67 21.67 15.59 15.82
CA LYS A 67 21.51 16.04 17.22
C LYS A 67 20.43 17.11 17.40
N SER A 68 20.33 18.08 16.49
CA SER A 68 19.30 19.13 16.54
C SER A 68 17.89 18.54 16.43
N ASN A 69 17.69 17.66 15.45
CA ASN A 69 16.40 17.02 15.19
C ASN A 69 16.02 16.09 16.34
N PHE A 70 17.00 15.37 16.90
CA PHE A 70 16.79 14.53 18.08
C PHE A 70 16.28 15.35 19.26
N ASN A 71 16.95 16.46 19.58
CA ASN A 71 16.55 17.32 20.70
C ASN A 71 15.15 17.91 20.53
N GLU A 72 14.69 18.10 19.29
CA GLU A 72 13.34 18.59 18.99
C GLU A 72 12.27 17.50 19.19
N ILE A 73 12.54 16.26 18.75
CA ILE A 73 11.55 15.16 18.82
C ILE A 73 11.58 14.40 20.15
N ALA A 74 12.71 14.39 20.85
CA ALA A 74 12.92 13.59 22.06
C ALA A 74 11.89 13.87 23.17
N PRO A 75 11.48 15.13 23.48
CA PRO A 75 10.48 15.38 24.51
C PRO A 75 9.12 14.71 24.22
N SER A 76 8.70 14.71 22.95
CA SER A 76 7.46 14.05 22.53
C SER A 76 7.57 12.53 22.64
N ALA A 77 8.71 11.97 22.22
CA ALA A 77 8.97 10.54 22.33
C ALA A 77 9.01 10.08 23.80
N ILE A 78 9.61 10.87 24.70
CA ILE A 78 9.64 10.59 26.16
C ILE A 78 8.23 10.56 26.72
N THR A 79 7.42 11.57 26.39
CA THR A 79 6.04 11.66 26.87
C THR A 79 5.23 10.42 26.47
N ILE A 80 5.37 9.96 25.23
CA ILE A 80 4.68 8.75 24.75
C ILE A 80 5.21 7.50 25.47
N ALA A 81 6.53 7.36 25.58
CA ALA A 81 7.16 6.23 26.26
C ALA A 81 6.72 6.12 27.73
N GLU A 82 6.57 7.25 28.42
CA GLU A 82 6.06 7.27 29.81
C GLU A 82 4.62 6.78 29.92
N GLN A 83 3.75 7.16 28.99
CA GLN A 83 2.36 6.69 28.96
C GLN A 83 2.26 5.19 28.61
N GLU A 84 3.22 4.65 27.87
CA GLU A 84 3.30 3.23 27.53
C GLU A 84 4.07 2.38 28.58
N GLY A 85 4.66 3.01 29.61
CA GLY A 85 5.48 2.33 30.63
C GLY A 85 6.87 1.92 30.13
N LEU A 86 7.39 2.57 29.10
CA LEU A 86 8.64 2.27 28.39
C LEU A 86 9.78 3.27 28.72
N ASN A 87 9.85 3.76 29.95
CA ASN A 87 10.73 4.85 30.42
C ASN A 87 12.24 4.68 30.12
N HIS A 88 12.68 3.49 29.72
CA HIS A 88 14.08 3.15 29.44
C HIS A 88 14.52 3.37 27.98
N MET A 89 13.60 3.72 27.07
CA MET A 89 13.89 3.70 25.63
C MET A 89 14.60 4.95 25.06
N LEU A 90 14.75 6.04 25.83
CA LEU A 90 15.27 7.32 25.33
C LEU A 90 16.41 7.92 26.17
N THR A 91 16.97 7.12 27.08
CA THR A 91 18.06 7.53 28.00
C THR A 91 19.48 7.36 27.44
N HIS A 92 19.63 7.00 26.16
CA HIS A 92 20.90 6.84 25.45
C HIS A 92 20.84 7.50 24.08
#